data_AF-A0A0L7KQB6-F1
#
_entry.id   AF-A0A0L7KQB6-F1
#
_cell.length_a   1.000
_cell.length_b   1.000
_cell.length_c   1.000
_cell.angle_alpha   90.00
_cell.angle_beta   90.00
_cell.angle_gamma   90.00
#
_symmetry.space_group_name_H-M   'P 1'
#
loop_
_entity.id
_entity.type
_entity.pdbx_description
1 polymer ?
#
loop_
_entity_poly.entity_id
_entity_poly.type
_entity_poly.pdbx_seq_one_letter_code
_entity_poly.pdbx_strand_id
1 'polypeptide(L)'
;MSRSASVPFSRVGRMRRALVLLAAAACSAAALLYWRQQTDDAARQTSILQSLQTCNMLCSSTQLWPQPTGPVSFATTAAPVKASSFKLQILATPSSDVTEHLSEAFALMLEELRVLESSSASRHADLGAPRVVTVRVIVNGSGDPRMRLDTDESYKLQLKPEGSELVVDISAYSFCGARHAFETLSQIIWFDPYAGSLLILEAAKVTDAPKFPFRGLLLDTSRNFYSVGDITRTIDAMAACKLNTFHWHVSDSQSFPLQLESVPQLAQYGAYGPGAVYTTDDVRAIVKHAKLRGIRVLLEVDAPAHVGRAWSWGPAAGLGDLAYCVEFEPWDAWCGEPPCGQLNPRNKHVYSLLEKVYAEIIQLTGVDDLFHLGGDEVSERCWLHHFNDSSAMDLWFEFTENALQALVRANGGKVPELTLLWSSGLTRKPYLEKLVHKSIGVQLWKPSHGPESRAVFNHGIRAILSHGDAWYLDCGFESWKDSPTSALCKSYKSWQQMYEHRPWIEEDSSSGADLDFSFRVSSRIEGGTVCQWSKQLDPGGLDARVWPRSAAVAERLWSDRAEGAEPDVYLRLDTHRARLVARGVKAAPLWPQWCSHNPHACL
;
A
#
# COMPACT_ATOMS: atom_id res chain seq x y z
N MET A 1 29.27 3.59 79.09
CA MET A 1 28.66 3.60 77.72
C MET A 1 29.77 3.97 76.73
N SER A 2 30.59 3.00 76.36
CA SER A 2 30.49 2.13 75.17
C SER A 2 30.89 2.82 73.86
N ARG A 3 32.13 2.57 73.41
CA ARG A 3 32.61 2.83 72.05
C ARG A 3 33.09 1.52 71.41
N SER A 4 32.45 1.18 70.29
CA SER A 4 33.03 0.81 68.99
C SER A 4 34.35 0.02 68.93
N ALA A 5 34.34 -1.09 68.20
CA ALA A 5 35.51 -1.52 67.41
C ALA A 5 35.06 -2.19 66.10
N SER A 6 35.42 -1.55 64.98
CA SER A 6 35.33 -2.04 63.60
C SER A 6 36.55 -2.88 63.23
N VAL A 7 36.35 -4.03 62.57
CA VAL A 7 37.41 -4.94 62.09
C VAL A 7 37.84 -4.57 60.65
N PRO A 8 39.14 -4.57 60.30
CA PRO A 8 39.61 -4.21 58.95
C PRO A 8 39.58 -5.40 57.98
N PHE A 9 39.04 -5.19 56.78
CA PHE A 9 39.15 -6.12 55.65
C PHE A 9 40.61 -6.23 55.17
N SER A 10 41.13 -7.45 55.01
CA SER A 10 42.53 -7.71 54.68
C SER A 10 42.90 -7.30 53.23
N ARG A 11 44.03 -6.60 53.08
CA ARG A 11 44.61 -6.15 51.79
C ARG A 11 44.79 -7.27 50.75
N VAL A 12 44.95 -8.51 51.19
CA VAL A 12 45.21 -9.68 50.34
C VAL A 12 43.98 -10.06 49.49
N GLY A 13 42.76 -9.88 50.02
CA GLY A 13 41.52 -10.19 49.29
C GLY A 13 41.23 -9.24 48.12
N ARG A 14 41.61 -7.96 48.26
CA ARG A 14 41.47 -6.96 47.17
C ARG A 14 42.44 -7.22 46.02
N MET A 15 43.69 -7.62 46.32
CA MET A 15 44.67 -7.95 45.27
C MET A 15 44.27 -9.19 44.46
N ARG A 16 43.73 -10.23 45.09
CA ARG A 16 43.27 -11.43 44.36
C ARG A 16 42.09 -11.14 43.43
N ARG A 17 41.12 -10.31 43.84
CA ARG A 17 40.02 -9.89 42.96
C ARG A 17 40.48 -9.02 41.79
N ALA A 18 41.44 -8.13 42.01
CA ALA A 18 42.00 -7.31 40.93
C ALA A 18 42.75 -8.16 39.89
N LEU A 19 43.49 -9.18 40.33
CA LEU A 19 44.19 -10.12 39.44
C LEU A 19 43.22 -10.97 38.60
N VAL A 20 42.10 -11.44 39.18
CA VAL A 20 41.07 -12.19 38.44
C VAL A 20 40.36 -11.31 37.42
N LEU A 21 40.07 -10.05 37.76
CA LEU A 21 39.45 -9.10 36.82
C LEU A 21 40.39 -8.74 35.66
N LEU A 22 41.68 -8.56 35.93
CA LEU A 22 42.69 -8.33 34.90
C LEU A 22 42.86 -9.54 33.97
N ALA A 23 42.85 -10.76 34.52
CA ALA A 23 42.91 -11.98 33.71
C ALA A 23 41.65 -12.16 32.84
N ALA A 24 40.47 -11.87 33.37
CA ALA A 24 39.22 -11.91 32.60
C ALA A 24 39.21 -10.85 31.47
N ALA A 25 39.65 -9.62 31.76
CA ALA A 25 39.77 -8.57 30.75
C ALA A 25 40.79 -8.92 29.66
N ALA A 26 41.92 -9.54 30.03
CA ALA A 26 42.92 -10.02 29.07
C ALA A 26 42.38 -11.16 28.19
N CYS A 27 41.61 -12.10 28.75
CA CYS A 27 40.95 -13.15 27.97
C CYS A 27 39.89 -12.59 27.00
N SER A 28 39.08 -11.61 27.43
CA SER A 28 38.11 -10.96 26.55
C SER A 28 38.78 -10.15 25.44
N ALA A 29 39.89 -9.45 25.74
CA ALA A 29 40.67 -8.73 24.75
C ALA A 29 41.36 -9.68 23.75
N ALA A 30 41.89 -10.81 24.23
CA ALA A 30 42.47 -11.85 23.40
C ALA A 30 41.42 -12.53 22.52
N ALA A 31 40.20 -12.77 23.04
CA ALA A 31 39.09 -13.30 22.26
C ALA A 31 38.63 -12.30 21.18
N LEU A 32 38.53 -11.01 21.51
CA LEU A 32 38.25 -9.94 20.55
C LEU A 32 39.33 -9.84 19.47
N LEU A 33 40.61 -9.88 19.84
CA LEU A 33 41.73 -9.87 18.89
C LEU A 33 41.75 -11.12 18.01
N TYR A 34 41.46 -12.30 18.57
CA TYR A 34 41.37 -13.54 17.83
C TYR A 34 40.19 -13.55 16.85
N TRP A 35 39.03 -13.00 17.26
CA TRP A 35 37.86 -12.84 16.39
C TRP A 35 38.12 -11.81 15.28
N ARG A 36 38.83 -10.72 15.60
CA ARG A 36 39.27 -9.71 14.63
C ARG A 36 40.28 -10.28 13.63
N GLN A 37 41.19 -11.14 14.11
CA GLN A 37 42.17 -11.81 13.27
C GLN A 37 41.52 -12.89 12.38
N GLN A 38 40.52 -13.62 12.88
CA GLN A 38 39.73 -14.56 12.05
C GLN A 38 38.88 -13.84 10.99
N THR A 39 38.33 -12.67 11.30
CA THR A 39 37.60 -11.86 10.32
C THR A 39 38.53 -11.24 9.27
N ASP A 40 39.74 -10.81 9.68
CA ASP A 40 40.77 -10.33 8.75
C ASP A 40 41.36 -11.46 7.87
N ASP A 41 41.52 -12.68 8.39
CA ASP A 41 42.01 -13.83 7.62
C ASP A 41 40.93 -14.42 6.69
N ALA A 42 39.64 -14.36 7.05
CA ALA A 42 38.53 -14.70 6.15
C ALA A 42 38.37 -13.66 5.02
N ALA A 43 38.61 -12.38 5.31
CA ALA A 43 38.62 -11.31 4.30
C ALA A 43 39.80 -11.40 3.33
N ARG A 44 40.88 -12.13 3.68
CA ARG A 44 42.05 -12.34 2.83
C ARG A 44 41.91 -13.45 1.78
N GLN A 45 40.82 -14.22 1.77
CA GLN A 45 40.65 -15.37 0.86
C GLN A 45 39.69 -15.17 -0.32
N THR A 46 39.04 -14.01 -0.47
CA THR A 46 38.22 -13.71 -1.65
C THR A 46 38.82 -12.54 -2.43
N SER A 47 39.49 -12.82 -3.54
CA SER A 47 40.03 -11.80 -4.47
C SER A 47 38.96 -11.13 -5.34
N ILE A 48 37.68 -11.49 -5.17
CA ILE A 48 36.56 -11.03 -5.99
C ILE A 48 35.72 -10.08 -5.14
N LEU A 49 35.68 -8.80 -5.55
CA LEU A 49 34.79 -7.80 -4.95
C LEU A 49 33.33 -8.17 -5.25
N GLN A 50 32.46 -8.05 -4.24
CA GLN A 50 31.03 -8.31 -4.36
C GLN A 50 30.24 -7.07 -3.94
N SER A 51 29.09 -6.86 -4.58
CA SER A 51 28.17 -5.79 -4.17
C SER A 51 27.47 -6.10 -2.86
N LEU A 52 27.00 -5.05 -2.18
CA LEU A 52 26.15 -5.19 -0.99
C LEU A 52 24.89 -6.01 -1.31
N GLN A 53 24.31 -5.83 -2.49
CA GLN A 53 23.15 -6.60 -2.95
C GLN A 53 23.48 -8.09 -3.09
N THR A 54 24.62 -8.43 -3.70
CA THR A 54 25.08 -9.83 -3.76
C THR A 54 25.28 -10.42 -2.37
N CYS A 55 25.91 -9.68 -1.46
CA CYS A 55 26.08 -10.11 -0.07
C CYS A 55 24.71 -10.34 0.60
N ASN A 56 23.78 -9.39 0.48
CA ASN A 56 22.43 -9.52 1.06
C ASN A 56 21.71 -10.75 0.51
N MET A 57 21.78 -11.00 -0.81
CA MET A 57 21.10 -12.13 -1.44
C MET A 57 21.71 -13.50 -1.12
N LEU A 58 23.02 -13.58 -0.85
CA LEU A 58 23.73 -14.87 -0.65
C LEU A 58 24.09 -15.18 0.80
N CYS A 59 24.27 -14.16 1.65
CA CYS A 59 24.80 -14.31 3.01
C CYS A 59 23.76 -14.15 4.12
N SER A 60 22.51 -13.77 3.82
CA SER A 60 21.52 -13.36 4.83
C SER A 60 20.19 -14.14 4.78
N SER A 61 19.31 -13.84 5.74
CA SER A 61 17.88 -14.25 5.76
C SER A 61 17.15 -13.81 4.49
N THR A 62 15.97 -14.38 4.22
CA THR A 62 15.14 -14.07 3.04
C THR A 62 14.98 -12.56 2.80
N GLN A 63 15.69 -12.01 1.81
CA GLN A 63 15.65 -10.57 1.46
C GLN A 63 14.46 -10.16 0.58
N LEU A 64 13.35 -10.88 0.67
CA LEU A 64 12.13 -10.56 -0.07
C LEU A 64 11.30 -9.52 0.67
N TRP A 65 10.59 -8.71 -0.11
CA TRP A 65 9.62 -7.74 0.39
C TRP A 65 8.36 -7.69 -0.50
N PRO A 66 7.16 -7.95 0.03
CA PRO A 66 6.90 -8.54 1.34
C PRO A 66 7.58 -9.91 1.52
N GLN A 67 7.89 -10.25 2.76
CA GLN A 67 8.30 -11.60 3.13
C GLN A 67 7.16 -12.60 2.85
N PRO A 68 7.43 -13.74 2.18
CA PRO A 68 6.40 -14.74 1.93
C PRO A 68 5.79 -15.33 3.20
N THR A 69 4.51 -15.73 3.12
CA THR A 69 3.79 -16.36 4.22
C THR A 69 4.07 -17.85 4.36
N GLY A 70 4.36 -18.54 3.26
CA GLY A 70 4.63 -19.98 3.23
C GLY A 70 6.12 -20.33 3.24
N PRO A 71 6.46 -21.62 2.99
CA PRO A 71 7.84 -22.08 2.95
C PRO A 71 8.70 -21.37 1.91
N VAL A 72 9.90 -20.97 2.33
CA VAL A 72 10.93 -20.35 1.48
C VAL A 72 12.26 -21.10 1.64
N SER A 73 12.94 -21.38 0.52
CA SER A 73 14.31 -21.88 0.52
C SER A 73 15.09 -21.31 -0.65
N PHE A 74 16.29 -20.78 -0.39
CA PHE A 74 17.17 -20.19 -1.40
C PHE A 74 18.51 -20.92 -1.45
N ALA A 75 19.09 -21.01 -2.64
CA ALA A 75 20.49 -21.36 -2.81
C ALA A 75 21.39 -20.23 -2.27
N THR A 76 22.60 -20.59 -1.87
CA THR A 76 23.66 -19.65 -1.47
C THR A 76 24.60 -19.30 -2.62
N THR A 77 24.23 -19.68 -3.85
CA THR A 77 24.98 -19.44 -5.08
C THR A 77 24.11 -18.70 -6.10
N ALA A 78 24.78 -17.94 -6.97
CA ALA A 78 24.16 -17.20 -8.06
C ALA A 78 24.78 -17.55 -9.41
N ALA A 79 24.00 -17.39 -10.48
CA ALA A 79 24.45 -17.51 -11.85
C ALA A 79 24.25 -16.21 -12.62
N PRO A 80 25.13 -15.89 -13.59
CA PRO A 80 24.92 -14.77 -14.49
C PRO A 80 23.73 -15.03 -15.42
N VAL A 81 22.93 -14.00 -15.69
CA VAL A 81 21.85 -14.03 -16.67
C VAL A 81 21.85 -12.74 -17.50
N LYS A 82 21.03 -12.70 -18.55
CA LYS A 82 20.71 -11.48 -19.26
C LYS A 82 19.21 -11.29 -19.35
N ALA A 83 18.69 -10.06 -19.44
CA ALA A 83 17.25 -9.87 -19.63
C ALA A 83 16.75 -10.57 -20.91
N SER A 84 17.57 -10.63 -21.96
CA SER A 84 17.28 -11.36 -23.19
C SER A 84 17.38 -12.89 -23.10
N SER A 85 17.92 -13.44 -22.01
CA SER A 85 18.04 -14.90 -21.82
C SER A 85 16.80 -15.53 -21.17
N PHE A 86 15.83 -14.71 -20.75
CA PHE A 86 14.55 -15.16 -20.20
C PHE A 86 13.54 -15.50 -21.31
N LYS A 87 12.90 -16.66 -21.19
CA LYS A 87 11.87 -17.14 -22.12
C LYS A 87 10.62 -17.52 -21.34
N LEU A 88 9.46 -17.01 -21.75
CA LEU A 88 8.18 -17.43 -21.18
C LEU A 88 7.64 -18.65 -21.93
N GLN A 89 7.18 -19.65 -21.17
CA GLN A 89 6.41 -20.79 -21.64
C GLN A 89 5.12 -20.88 -20.84
N ILE A 90 4.01 -20.48 -21.45
CA ILE A 90 2.69 -20.64 -20.85
C ILE A 90 2.22 -22.07 -21.13
N LEU A 91 2.16 -22.91 -20.11
CA LEU A 91 1.83 -24.33 -20.25
C LEU A 91 0.32 -24.57 -20.26
N ALA A 92 -0.43 -23.83 -19.44
CA ALA A 92 -1.88 -23.90 -19.39
C ALA A 92 -2.48 -22.63 -18.76
N THR A 93 -3.60 -22.16 -19.32
CA THR A 93 -4.43 -21.07 -18.79
C THR A 93 -5.91 -21.38 -19.02
N PRO A 94 -6.81 -20.83 -18.19
CA PRO A 94 -8.26 -21.05 -18.32
C PRO A 94 -8.93 -20.16 -19.39
N SER A 95 -8.27 -19.11 -19.88
CA SER A 95 -8.80 -18.20 -20.90
C SER A 95 -7.67 -17.57 -21.73
N SER A 96 -8.02 -17.03 -22.91
CA SER A 96 -7.13 -16.24 -23.76
C SER A 96 -6.69 -14.94 -23.08
N ASP A 97 -7.60 -14.31 -22.35
CA ASP A 97 -7.34 -13.03 -21.68
C ASP A 97 -6.26 -13.20 -20.62
N VAL A 98 -6.30 -14.30 -19.86
CA VAL A 98 -5.24 -14.65 -18.91
C VAL A 98 -3.92 -14.91 -19.64
N THR A 99 -3.91 -15.57 -20.79
CA THR A 99 -2.70 -15.78 -21.60
C THR A 99 -2.07 -14.45 -22.02
N GLU A 100 -2.86 -13.52 -22.55
CA GLU A 100 -2.40 -12.20 -22.99
C GLU A 100 -1.84 -11.38 -21.82
N HIS A 101 -2.55 -11.34 -20.69
CA HIS A 101 -2.10 -10.64 -19.49
C HIS A 101 -0.79 -11.21 -18.94
N LEU A 102 -0.60 -12.54 -18.95
CA LEU A 102 0.66 -13.16 -18.55
C LEU A 102 1.82 -12.76 -19.48
N SER A 103 1.59 -12.75 -20.80
CA SER A 103 2.59 -12.33 -21.78
C SER A 103 2.97 -10.86 -21.61
N GLU A 104 2.00 -9.96 -21.45
CA GLU A 104 2.24 -8.54 -21.23
C GLU A 104 2.95 -8.27 -19.89
N ALA A 105 2.50 -8.90 -18.79
CA ALA A 105 3.13 -8.76 -17.48
C ALA A 105 4.57 -9.29 -17.46
N PHE A 106 4.85 -10.40 -18.15
CA PHE A 106 6.20 -10.91 -18.30
C PHE A 106 7.08 -9.95 -19.12
N ALA A 107 6.54 -9.36 -20.20
CA ALA A 107 7.27 -8.38 -21.00
C ALA A 107 7.65 -7.14 -20.18
N LEU A 108 6.76 -6.68 -19.30
CA LEU A 108 7.06 -5.59 -18.35
C LEU A 108 8.19 -5.97 -17.39
N MET A 109 8.16 -7.17 -16.81
CA MET A 109 9.26 -7.65 -15.96
C MET A 109 10.60 -7.66 -16.72
N LEU A 110 10.61 -8.09 -17.99
CA LEU A 110 11.84 -8.05 -18.80
C LEU A 110 12.33 -6.63 -19.06
N GLU A 111 11.42 -5.67 -19.22
CA GLU A 111 11.79 -4.26 -19.38
C GLU A 111 12.45 -3.70 -18.13
N GLU A 112 11.93 -4.02 -16.94
CA GLU A 112 12.59 -3.66 -15.67
C GLU A 112 14.02 -4.24 -15.60
N LEU A 113 14.21 -5.50 -16.01
CA LEU A 113 15.53 -6.12 -16.03
C LEU A 113 16.49 -5.44 -17.02
N ARG A 114 16.01 -5.00 -18.19
CA ARG A 114 16.82 -4.25 -19.17
C ARG A 114 17.27 -2.90 -18.64
N VAL A 115 16.40 -2.20 -17.92
CA VAL A 115 16.76 -0.93 -17.26
C VAL A 115 17.89 -1.16 -16.27
N LEU A 116 17.83 -2.23 -15.45
CA LEU A 116 18.91 -2.59 -14.54
C LEU A 116 20.23 -2.91 -15.28
N GLU A 117 20.18 -3.65 -16.39
CA GLU A 117 21.36 -3.99 -17.20
C GLU A 117 22.03 -2.79 -17.86
N SER A 118 21.25 -1.79 -18.28
CA SER A 118 21.75 -0.62 -19.02
C SER A 118 22.71 0.26 -18.22
N SER A 119 22.88 -0.02 -16.93
CA SER A 119 23.71 0.74 -16.00
C SER A 119 25.23 0.45 -16.05
N SER A 120 25.73 -0.40 -16.97
CA SER A 120 27.16 -0.78 -17.01
C SER A 120 27.84 -0.75 -18.39
N ALA A 121 29.15 -0.49 -18.36
CA ALA A 121 30.06 -0.34 -19.50
C ALA A 121 30.89 -1.59 -19.86
N SER A 122 31.01 -2.61 -19.00
CA SER A 122 31.71 -3.87 -19.36
C SER A 122 31.50 -5.01 -18.35
N ARG A 123 31.19 -6.21 -18.85
CA ARG A 123 31.08 -7.46 -18.07
C ARG A 123 32.46 -8.06 -17.80
N HIS A 124 32.71 -8.56 -16.59
CA HIS A 124 33.96 -9.26 -16.28
C HIS A 124 34.05 -10.65 -16.93
N ALA A 125 35.26 -11.04 -17.36
CA ALA A 125 35.49 -12.24 -18.17
C ALA A 125 35.42 -13.57 -17.39
N ASP A 126 35.44 -13.52 -16.06
CA ASP A 126 35.51 -14.65 -15.13
C ASP A 126 34.14 -15.23 -14.74
N LEU A 127 33.04 -14.54 -15.03
CA LEU A 127 31.68 -14.92 -14.61
C LEU A 127 31.04 -16.07 -15.40
N GLY A 128 31.77 -16.82 -16.22
CA GLY A 128 31.17 -17.86 -17.09
C GLY A 128 30.20 -17.29 -18.14
N ALA A 129 29.45 -18.12 -18.85
CA ALA A 129 28.45 -17.65 -19.82
C ALA A 129 27.09 -17.37 -19.14
N PRO A 130 26.34 -16.32 -19.54
CA PRO A 130 24.98 -16.10 -19.03
C PRO A 130 24.09 -17.31 -19.32
N ARG A 131 23.34 -17.76 -18.30
CA ARG A 131 22.42 -18.89 -18.43
C ARG A 131 21.11 -18.45 -19.07
N VAL A 132 20.52 -19.37 -19.85
CA VAL A 132 19.14 -19.25 -20.32
C VAL A 132 18.20 -19.55 -19.15
N VAL A 133 17.15 -18.76 -19.00
CA VAL A 133 16.12 -18.94 -17.97
C VAL A 133 14.78 -19.20 -18.65
N THR A 134 14.26 -20.41 -18.50
CA THR A 134 12.93 -20.76 -19.02
C THR A 134 11.90 -20.66 -17.91
N VAL A 135 10.98 -19.72 -18.01
CA VAL A 135 9.89 -19.47 -17.05
C VAL A 135 8.63 -20.17 -17.54
N ARG A 136 8.26 -21.26 -16.87
CA ARG A 136 7.08 -22.07 -17.17
C ARG A 136 5.94 -21.68 -16.24
N VAL A 137 4.80 -21.30 -16.79
CA VAL A 137 3.66 -20.78 -16.01
C VAL A 137 2.41 -21.62 -16.27
N ILE A 138 1.73 -22.01 -15.19
CA ILE A 138 0.42 -22.65 -15.19
C ILE A 138 -0.54 -21.79 -14.35
N VAL A 139 -1.67 -21.42 -14.94
CA VAL A 139 -2.83 -20.86 -14.23
C VAL A 139 -4.00 -21.83 -14.42
N ASN A 140 -4.65 -22.28 -13.33
CA ASN A 140 -5.66 -23.34 -13.39
C ASN A 140 -6.96 -23.08 -12.61
N GLY A 141 -7.26 -21.81 -12.30
CA GLY A 141 -8.47 -21.42 -11.56
C GLY A 141 -9.33 -20.41 -12.30
N SER A 142 -9.07 -19.11 -12.12
CA SER A 142 -9.91 -18.03 -12.66
C SER A 142 -9.60 -17.72 -14.12
N GLY A 143 -10.65 -17.69 -14.96
CA GLY A 143 -10.61 -17.17 -16.33
C GLY A 143 -10.65 -15.64 -16.44
N ASP A 144 -10.97 -14.94 -15.34
CA ASP A 144 -10.97 -13.48 -15.27
C ASP A 144 -9.59 -12.99 -14.79
N PRO A 145 -8.87 -12.19 -15.60
CA PRO A 145 -7.57 -11.65 -15.21
C PRO A 145 -7.68 -10.44 -14.27
N ARG A 146 -8.88 -9.89 -14.03
CA ARG A 146 -9.06 -8.72 -13.17
C ARG A 146 -8.77 -9.04 -11.71
N MET A 147 -8.28 -8.04 -10.98
CA MET A 147 -8.15 -8.07 -9.53
C MET A 147 -9.51 -7.79 -8.88
N ARG A 148 -10.25 -8.85 -8.53
CA ARG A 148 -11.55 -8.82 -7.82
C ARG A 148 -11.37 -9.10 -6.33
N LEU A 149 -12.35 -8.73 -5.50
CA LEU A 149 -12.29 -8.91 -4.05
C LEU A 149 -12.08 -10.37 -3.62
N ASP A 150 -12.62 -11.31 -4.40
CA ASP A 150 -12.52 -12.76 -4.21
C ASP A 150 -11.35 -13.42 -4.97
N THR A 151 -10.45 -12.62 -5.57
CA THR A 151 -9.34 -13.17 -6.36
C THR A 151 -8.35 -13.92 -5.47
N ASP A 152 -8.10 -15.20 -5.80
CA ASP A 152 -7.01 -15.97 -5.20
C ASP A 152 -5.66 -15.46 -5.71
N GLU A 153 -4.88 -14.87 -4.82
CA GLU A 153 -3.56 -14.29 -5.12
C GLU A 153 -2.39 -15.22 -4.75
N SER A 154 -2.67 -16.49 -4.43
CA SER A 154 -1.65 -17.46 -4.05
C SER A 154 -0.83 -17.94 -5.24
N TYR A 155 0.43 -18.28 -4.97
CA TYR A 155 1.33 -18.86 -5.97
C TYR A 155 2.40 -19.76 -5.36
N LYS A 156 2.99 -20.59 -6.22
CA LYS A 156 4.22 -21.32 -5.95
C LYS A 156 5.22 -21.01 -7.04
N LEU A 157 6.47 -20.79 -6.65
CA LEU A 157 7.61 -20.57 -7.53
C LEU A 157 8.71 -21.56 -7.17
N GLN A 158 9.24 -22.27 -8.16
CA GLN A 158 10.40 -23.14 -8.01
C GLN A 158 11.42 -22.88 -9.12
N LEU A 159 12.58 -22.36 -8.73
CA LEU A 159 13.75 -22.20 -9.60
C LEU A 159 14.72 -23.37 -9.34
N LYS A 160 15.16 -24.03 -10.41
CA LYS A 160 16.11 -25.15 -10.35
C LYS A 160 17.03 -25.16 -11.58
N PRO A 161 18.25 -25.70 -11.45
CA PRO A 161 19.10 -25.97 -12.61
C PRO A 161 18.58 -27.18 -13.39
N GLU A 162 18.57 -27.10 -14.72
CA GLU A 162 18.27 -28.20 -15.63
C GLU A 162 19.34 -28.22 -16.75
N GLY A 163 20.37 -29.03 -16.57
CA GLY A 163 21.56 -28.98 -17.41
C GLY A 163 22.26 -27.62 -17.33
N SER A 164 22.47 -26.98 -18.49
CA SER A 164 23.05 -25.62 -18.58
C SER A 164 22.03 -24.50 -18.39
N GLU A 165 20.73 -24.79 -18.41
CA GLU A 165 19.65 -23.80 -18.26
C GLU A 165 19.16 -23.73 -16.81
N LEU A 166 18.46 -22.65 -16.50
CA LEU A 166 17.67 -22.50 -15.29
C LEU A 166 16.19 -22.59 -15.67
N VAL A 167 15.41 -23.31 -14.88
CA VAL A 167 13.98 -23.47 -15.10
C VAL A 167 13.23 -22.92 -13.89
N VAL A 168 12.30 -22.01 -14.14
CA VAL A 168 11.41 -21.43 -13.14
C VAL A 168 10.01 -21.98 -13.39
N ASP A 169 9.51 -22.81 -12.49
CA ASP A 169 8.15 -23.34 -12.49
C ASP A 169 7.25 -22.45 -11.61
N ILE A 170 6.23 -21.85 -12.20
CA ILE A 170 5.22 -21.03 -11.52
C ILE A 170 3.84 -21.69 -11.66
N SER A 171 3.16 -21.89 -10.54
CA SER A 171 1.76 -22.33 -10.50
C SER A 171 0.93 -21.37 -9.64
N ALA A 172 -0.20 -20.91 -10.16
CA ALA A 172 -1.14 -20.03 -9.46
C ALA A 172 -2.58 -20.34 -9.83
N TYR A 173 -3.53 -19.92 -8.99
CA TYR A 173 -4.96 -20.07 -9.28
C TYR A 173 -5.50 -18.98 -10.21
N SER A 174 -4.92 -17.78 -10.19
CA SER A 174 -5.30 -16.65 -11.02
C SER A 174 -4.10 -16.01 -11.73
N PHE A 175 -4.38 -15.13 -12.71
CA PHE A 175 -3.37 -14.23 -13.27
C PHE A 175 -2.66 -13.42 -12.18
N CYS A 176 -3.40 -12.88 -11.20
CA CYS A 176 -2.84 -12.03 -10.16
C CYS A 176 -1.83 -12.77 -9.28
N GLY A 177 -2.12 -14.04 -8.92
CA GLY A 177 -1.14 -14.88 -8.23
C GLY A 177 0.12 -15.13 -9.05
N ALA A 178 -0.02 -15.43 -10.35
CA ALA A 178 1.14 -15.59 -11.24
C ALA A 178 1.95 -14.28 -11.41
N ARG A 179 1.27 -13.13 -11.47
CA ARG A 179 1.93 -11.81 -11.49
C ARG A 179 2.73 -11.56 -10.21
N HIS A 180 2.21 -11.94 -9.04
CA HIS A 180 2.98 -11.84 -7.78
C HIS A 180 4.20 -12.76 -7.78
N ALA A 181 4.11 -13.92 -8.43
CA ALA A 181 5.27 -14.79 -8.65
C ALA A 181 6.33 -14.13 -9.54
N PHE A 182 5.93 -13.38 -10.58
CA PHE A 182 6.87 -12.59 -11.39
C PHE A 182 7.55 -11.49 -10.57
N GLU A 183 6.82 -10.81 -9.69
CA GLU A 183 7.43 -9.82 -8.79
C GLU A 183 8.44 -10.48 -7.84
N THR A 184 8.10 -11.63 -7.24
CA THR A 184 9.05 -12.38 -6.41
C THR A 184 10.25 -12.91 -7.21
N LEU A 185 10.06 -13.33 -8.46
CA LEU A 185 11.13 -13.70 -9.38
C LEU A 185 12.07 -12.51 -9.64
N SER A 186 11.54 -11.31 -9.87
CA SER A 186 12.37 -10.11 -10.05
C SER A 186 13.18 -9.75 -8.81
N GLN A 187 12.72 -10.09 -7.60
CA GLN A 187 13.44 -9.80 -6.36
C GLN A 187 14.61 -10.77 -6.08
N ILE A 188 14.61 -11.94 -6.71
CA ILE A 188 15.74 -12.89 -6.69
C ILE A 188 16.70 -12.70 -7.86
N ILE A 189 16.48 -11.66 -8.67
CA ILE A 189 17.37 -11.18 -9.72
C ILE A 189 17.90 -9.81 -9.29
N TRP A 190 19.19 -9.57 -9.45
CA TRP A 190 19.78 -8.26 -9.15
C TRP A 190 20.93 -7.97 -10.09
N PHE A 191 21.25 -6.69 -10.21
CA PHE A 191 22.45 -6.26 -10.93
C PHE A 191 23.62 -6.14 -9.96
N ASP A 192 24.74 -6.80 -10.26
CA ASP A 192 25.99 -6.59 -9.52
C ASP A 192 26.95 -5.70 -10.36
N PRO A 193 27.26 -4.47 -9.90
CA PRO A 193 28.13 -3.55 -10.63
C PRO A 193 29.59 -4.00 -10.68
N TYR A 194 30.07 -4.78 -9.72
CA TYR A 194 31.42 -5.37 -9.74
C TYR A 194 31.50 -6.56 -10.69
N ALA A 195 30.38 -7.24 -10.94
CA ALA A 195 30.29 -8.28 -11.95
C ALA A 195 30.04 -7.71 -13.37
N GLY A 196 29.39 -6.54 -13.45
CA GLY A 196 28.88 -5.98 -14.70
C GLY A 196 27.83 -6.89 -15.36
N SER A 197 26.98 -7.54 -14.55
CA SER A 197 26.01 -8.54 -15.02
C SER A 197 24.79 -8.59 -14.10
N LEU A 198 23.63 -8.95 -14.67
CA LEU A 198 22.55 -9.49 -13.85
C LEU A 198 22.97 -10.85 -13.28
N LEU A 199 22.59 -11.08 -12.04
CA LEU A 199 22.71 -12.33 -11.31
C LEU A 199 21.32 -12.80 -10.89
N ILE A 200 21.13 -14.11 -10.84
CA ILE A 200 19.96 -14.78 -10.28
C ILE A 200 20.43 -15.89 -9.34
N LEU A 201 19.66 -16.21 -8.30
CA LEU A 201 19.90 -17.41 -7.48
C LEU A 201 19.90 -18.68 -8.35
N GLU A 202 20.71 -19.69 -8.02
CA GLU A 202 20.73 -20.94 -8.81
C GLU A 202 19.55 -21.88 -8.50
N ALA A 203 19.01 -21.79 -7.29
CA ALA A 203 17.79 -22.49 -6.90
C ALA A 203 16.98 -21.66 -5.89
N ALA A 204 15.67 -21.73 -6.01
CA ALA A 204 14.75 -21.11 -5.06
C ALA A 204 13.43 -21.90 -5.00
N LYS A 205 12.78 -21.89 -3.85
CA LYS A 205 11.42 -22.38 -3.68
C LYS A 205 10.66 -21.41 -2.81
N VAL A 206 9.50 -20.97 -3.27
CA VAL A 206 8.61 -20.04 -2.57
C VAL A 206 7.18 -20.55 -2.70
N THR A 207 6.46 -20.62 -1.59
CA THR A 207 4.99 -20.74 -1.56
C THR A 207 4.46 -19.56 -0.78
N ASP A 208 3.46 -18.86 -1.33
CA ASP A 208 3.09 -17.56 -0.81
C ASP A 208 1.63 -17.23 -1.14
N ALA A 209 1.01 -16.45 -0.27
CA ALA A 209 -0.35 -15.91 -0.38
C ALA A 209 -0.52 -14.75 0.60
N PRO A 210 -1.32 -13.72 0.28
CA PRO A 210 -1.56 -12.60 1.19
C PRO A 210 -2.46 -13.01 2.37
N LYS A 211 -2.28 -12.32 3.50
CA LYS A 211 -3.14 -12.39 4.69
C LYS A 211 -4.50 -11.73 4.46
N PHE A 212 -4.52 -10.56 3.82
CA PHE A 212 -5.73 -9.77 3.57
C PHE A 212 -5.98 -9.57 2.07
N PRO A 213 -7.23 -9.70 1.58
CA PRO A 213 -7.56 -9.51 0.17
C PRO A 213 -7.53 -8.04 -0.28
N PHE A 214 -7.66 -7.06 0.64
CA PHE A 214 -7.63 -5.64 0.30
C PHE A 214 -6.34 -4.98 0.81
N ARG A 215 -5.50 -4.50 -0.13
CA ARG A 215 -4.21 -3.85 0.20
C ARG A 215 -4.06 -2.57 -0.61
N GLY A 216 -4.48 -1.48 0.00
CA GLY A 216 -4.72 -0.21 -0.65
C GLY A 216 -3.64 0.86 -0.45
N LEU A 217 -3.53 1.73 -1.45
CA LEU A 217 -2.93 3.06 -1.31
C LEU A 217 -3.93 4.08 -1.89
N LEU A 218 -4.34 5.04 -1.06
CA LEU A 218 -5.14 6.18 -1.47
C LEU A 218 -4.24 7.32 -1.92
N LEU A 219 -4.55 7.87 -3.10
CA LEU A 219 -3.98 9.13 -3.57
C LEU A 219 -5.11 10.13 -3.90
N ASP A 220 -5.07 11.25 -3.21
CA ASP A 220 -5.92 12.41 -3.46
C ASP A 220 -5.34 13.23 -4.62
N THR A 221 -6.07 13.29 -5.73
CA THR A 221 -5.68 14.10 -6.90
C THR A 221 -6.58 15.30 -7.13
N SER A 222 -7.42 15.63 -6.15
CA SER A 222 -8.32 16.77 -6.21
C SER A 222 -7.69 18.01 -5.57
N ARG A 223 -7.13 17.88 -4.36
CA ARG A 223 -6.52 19.03 -3.65
C ARG A 223 -5.28 19.56 -4.36
N ASN A 224 -4.53 18.66 -5.00
CA ASN A 224 -3.49 19.00 -5.96
C ASN A 224 -3.50 17.97 -7.09
N PHE A 225 -3.19 18.43 -8.31
CA PHE A 225 -3.17 17.58 -9.50
C PHE A 225 -1.86 16.79 -9.62
N TYR A 226 -1.97 15.55 -10.11
CA TYR A 226 -0.85 14.66 -10.39
C TYR A 226 -0.89 14.18 -11.84
N SER A 227 0.25 14.14 -12.52
CA SER A 227 0.27 13.68 -13.91
C SER A 227 -0.01 12.18 -14.01
N VAL A 228 -0.40 11.71 -15.21
CA VAL A 228 -0.51 10.28 -15.52
C VAL A 228 0.78 9.54 -15.15
N GLY A 229 1.94 10.13 -15.45
CA GLY A 229 3.25 9.56 -15.15
C GLY A 229 3.53 9.42 -13.64
N ASP A 230 3.01 10.33 -12.82
CA ASP A 230 3.12 10.23 -11.36
C ASP A 230 2.25 9.10 -10.82
N ILE A 231 1.02 8.97 -11.33
CA ILE A 231 0.08 7.92 -10.95
C ILE A 231 0.62 6.54 -11.36
N THR A 232 1.09 6.38 -12.60
CA THR A 232 1.62 5.10 -13.09
C THR A 232 2.89 4.70 -12.34
N ARG A 233 3.76 5.66 -11.96
CA ARG A 233 4.95 5.41 -11.15
C ARG A 233 4.59 4.97 -9.73
N THR A 234 3.55 5.56 -9.13
CA THR A 234 3.00 5.10 -7.85
C THR A 234 2.47 3.67 -7.96
N ILE A 235 1.75 3.34 -9.04
CA ILE A 235 1.23 1.99 -9.30
C ILE A 235 2.38 0.98 -9.51
N ASP A 236 3.48 1.36 -10.16
CA ASP A 236 4.68 0.51 -10.28
C ASP A 236 5.24 0.15 -8.89
N ALA A 237 5.37 1.14 -8.01
CA ALA A 237 5.85 0.93 -6.65
C ALA A 237 4.88 0.10 -5.80
N MET A 238 3.57 0.33 -5.94
CA MET A 238 2.53 -0.51 -5.33
C MET A 238 2.67 -1.98 -5.75
N ALA A 239 2.88 -2.21 -7.04
CA ALA A 239 3.02 -3.54 -7.61
C ALA A 239 4.30 -4.23 -7.08
N ALA A 240 5.39 -3.49 -6.93
CA ALA A 240 6.63 -3.97 -6.31
C ALA A 240 6.44 -4.40 -4.84
N CYS A 241 5.51 -3.78 -4.14
CA CYS A 241 5.15 -4.10 -2.76
C CYS A 241 3.97 -5.10 -2.63
N LYS A 242 3.41 -5.59 -3.74
CA LYS A 242 2.21 -6.44 -3.78
C LYS A 242 0.93 -5.82 -3.17
N LEU A 243 0.85 -4.48 -3.14
CA LEU A 243 -0.42 -3.77 -2.97
C LEU A 243 -1.30 -4.03 -4.21
N ASN A 244 -2.63 -4.08 -4.04
CA ASN A 244 -3.54 -4.50 -5.10
C ASN A 244 -4.71 -3.54 -5.37
N THR A 245 -4.85 -2.46 -4.59
CA THR A 245 -5.95 -1.50 -4.75
C THR A 245 -5.41 -0.08 -4.79
N PHE A 246 -5.47 0.56 -5.95
CA PHE A 246 -5.21 1.99 -6.07
C PHE A 246 -6.52 2.73 -5.82
N HIS A 247 -6.66 3.29 -4.63
CA HIS A 247 -7.81 4.08 -4.23
C HIS A 247 -7.59 5.52 -4.74
N TRP A 248 -8.20 5.82 -5.87
CA TRP A 248 -8.04 7.10 -6.52
C TRP A 248 -9.16 8.05 -6.06
N HIS A 249 -8.87 8.84 -5.04
CA HIS A 249 -9.73 9.92 -4.59
C HIS A 249 -9.59 11.09 -5.57
N VAL A 250 -10.44 11.10 -6.60
CA VAL A 250 -10.20 11.92 -7.80
C VAL A 250 -10.88 13.28 -7.73
N SER A 251 -11.92 13.46 -6.92
CA SER A 251 -12.67 14.70 -6.79
C SER A 251 -12.87 15.10 -5.33
N ASP A 252 -12.91 16.41 -5.07
CA ASP A 252 -13.25 16.99 -3.77
C ASP A 252 -13.81 18.41 -3.97
N SER A 253 -13.99 19.20 -2.91
CA SER A 253 -14.50 20.57 -3.01
C SER A 253 -13.54 21.50 -3.76
N GLN A 254 -12.23 21.24 -3.70
CA GLN A 254 -11.22 22.07 -4.34
C GLN A 254 -11.15 21.87 -5.86
N SER A 255 -11.35 20.65 -6.38
CA SER A 255 -11.42 20.41 -7.82
C SER A 255 -12.15 19.12 -8.25
N PHE A 256 -12.55 19.09 -9.52
CA PHE A 256 -13.06 17.91 -10.21
C PHE A 256 -12.29 17.72 -11.52
N PRO A 257 -11.12 17.04 -11.50
CA PRO A 257 -10.27 16.85 -12.67
C PRO A 257 -10.71 15.69 -13.58
N LEU A 258 -11.58 14.79 -13.13
CA LEU A 258 -12.04 13.65 -13.93
C LEU A 258 -12.97 14.10 -15.05
N GLN A 259 -12.58 13.92 -16.31
CA GLN A 259 -13.47 14.17 -17.43
C GLN A 259 -14.38 12.97 -17.67
N LEU A 260 -15.69 13.20 -17.54
CA LEU A 260 -16.73 12.23 -17.85
C LEU A 260 -17.47 12.66 -19.12
N GLU A 261 -17.68 11.73 -20.06
CA GLU A 261 -18.47 11.95 -21.27
C GLU A 261 -19.95 12.17 -20.94
N SER A 262 -20.46 11.51 -19.90
CA SER A 262 -21.87 11.56 -19.51
C SER A 262 -22.26 12.84 -18.76
N VAL A 263 -21.31 13.47 -18.07
CA VAL A 263 -21.49 14.72 -17.31
C VAL A 263 -20.24 15.62 -17.44
N PRO A 264 -19.93 16.13 -18.64
CA PRO A 264 -18.69 16.87 -18.89
C PRO A 264 -18.59 18.19 -18.10
N GLN A 265 -19.73 18.71 -17.64
CA GLN A 265 -19.81 19.94 -16.86
C GLN A 265 -19.02 19.85 -15.55
N LEU A 266 -18.89 18.66 -14.94
CA LEU A 266 -18.15 18.50 -13.69
C LEU A 266 -16.69 18.92 -13.85
N ALA A 267 -16.00 18.43 -14.89
CA ALA A 267 -14.63 18.85 -15.19
C ALA A 267 -14.54 20.28 -15.73
N GLN A 268 -15.49 20.70 -16.59
CA GLN A 268 -15.49 22.05 -17.16
C GLN A 268 -15.58 23.16 -16.09
N TYR A 269 -16.31 22.90 -15.00
CA TYR A 269 -16.49 23.86 -13.89
C TYR A 269 -15.56 23.60 -12.70
N GLY A 270 -15.02 22.38 -12.59
CA GLY A 270 -14.30 21.92 -11.41
C GLY A 270 -12.79 21.75 -11.58
N ALA A 271 -12.26 21.58 -12.79
CA ALA A 271 -10.82 21.38 -12.96
C ALA A 271 -10.04 22.70 -12.73
N TYR A 272 -8.79 22.60 -12.25
CA TYR A 272 -7.93 23.77 -12.07
C TYR A 272 -7.57 24.47 -13.40
N GLY A 273 -7.72 23.77 -14.52
CA GLY A 273 -7.51 24.30 -15.86
C GLY A 273 -7.27 23.19 -16.89
N PRO A 274 -7.08 23.52 -18.18
CA PRO A 274 -6.96 22.53 -19.25
C PRO A 274 -5.80 21.53 -19.10
N GLY A 275 -4.75 21.87 -18.35
CA GLY A 275 -3.61 20.97 -18.07
C GLY A 275 -3.77 20.11 -16.82
N ALA A 276 -4.90 20.22 -16.10
CA ALA A 276 -5.18 19.53 -14.84
C ALA A 276 -6.50 18.75 -14.95
N VAL A 277 -6.61 17.96 -16.02
CA VAL A 277 -7.78 17.12 -16.34
C VAL A 277 -7.29 15.71 -16.65
N TYR A 278 -8.00 14.71 -16.16
CA TYR A 278 -7.86 13.31 -16.56
C TYR A 278 -8.88 13.01 -17.64
N THR A 279 -8.42 12.89 -18.89
CA THR A 279 -9.27 12.50 -20.00
C THR A 279 -9.68 11.04 -19.88
N THR A 280 -10.71 10.65 -20.63
CA THR A 280 -11.15 9.25 -20.72
C THR A 280 -10.01 8.31 -21.15
N ASP A 281 -9.12 8.77 -22.03
CA ASP A 281 -7.96 8.00 -22.48
C ASP A 281 -6.86 7.92 -21.42
N ASP A 282 -6.65 8.98 -20.64
CA ASP A 282 -5.73 8.94 -19.49
C ASP A 282 -6.18 7.90 -18.46
N VAL A 283 -7.47 7.89 -18.12
CA VAL A 283 -8.04 6.90 -17.18
C VAL A 283 -7.90 5.49 -17.74
N ARG A 284 -8.22 5.26 -19.02
CA ARG A 284 -8.03 3.95 -19.67
C ARG A 284 -6.57 3.49 -19.65
N ALA A 285 -5.63 4.41 -19.90
CA ALA A 285 -4.20 4.11 -19.86
C ALA A 285 -3.75 3.72 -18.44
N ILE A 286 -4.15 4.48 -17.42
CA ILE A 286 -3.86 4.18 -16.00
C ILE A 286 -4.47 2.83 -15.59
N VAL A 287 -5.74 2.58 -15.94
CA VAL A 287 -6.43 1.33 -15.62
C VAL A 287 -5.77 0.14 -16.31
N LYS A 288 -5.39 0.26 -17.59
CA LYS A 288 -4.64 -0.80 -18.29
C LYS A 288 -3.29 -1.06 -17.60
N HIS A 289 -2.56 0.01 -17.27
CA HIS A 289 -1.27 -0.08 -16.58
C HIS A 289 -1.38 -0.81 -15.22
N ALA A 290 -2.43 -0.50 -14.46
CA ALA A 290 -2.74 -1.14 -13.18
C ALA A 290 -3.14 -2.61 -13.33
N LYS A 291 -4.00 -2.95 -14.30
CA LYS A 291 -4.47 -4.32 -14.54
C LYS A 291 -3.34 -5.30 -14.79
N LEU A 292 -2.36 -4.91 -15.62
CA LEU A 292 -1.17 -5.73 -15.90
C LEU A 292 -0.28 -5.96 -14.66
N ARG A 293 -0.48 -5.18 -13.60
CA ARG A 293 0.21 -5.27 -12.31
C ARG A 293 -0.63 -5.95 -11.23
N GLY A 294 -1.79 -6.50 -11.59
CA GLY A 294 -2.72 -7.09 -10.62
C GLY A 294 -3.27 -6.05 -9.64
N ILE A 295 -3.42 -4.79 -10.07
CA ILE A 295 -3.96 -3.70 -9.26
C ILE A 295 -5.31 -3.28 -9.84
N ARG A 296 -6.34 -3.22 -8.99
CA ARG A 296 -7.61 -2.58 -9.32
C ARG A 296 -7.52 -1.08 -9.06
N VAL A 297 -8.20 -0.29 -9.89
CA VAL A 297 -8.33 1.16 -9.70
C VAL A 297 -9.72 1.43 -9.11
N LEU A 298 -9.77 1.67 -7.81
CA LEU A 298 -10.97 2.05 -7.08
C LEU A 298 -11.09 3.57 -7.12
N LEU A 299 -11.85 4.09 -8.07
CA LEU A 299 -12.06 5.52 -8.24
C LEU A 299 -13.20 6.00 -7.33
N GLU A 300 -12.92 7.01 -6.52
CA GLU A 300 -13.87 7.63 -5.59
C GLU A 300 -14.24 9.04 -6.07
N VAL A 301 -15.54 9.25 -6.27
CA VAL A 301 -16.16 10.58 -6.32
C VAL A 301 -16.97 10.72 -5.03
N ASP A 302 -16.39 11.43 -4.07
CA ASP A 302 -16.94 11.57 -2.72
C ASP A 302 -18.25 12.39 -2.72
N ALA A 303 -19.22 11.90 -1.95
CA ALA A 303 -20.53 12.49 -1.81
C ALA A 303 -21.16 12.09 -0.45
N PRO A 304 -21.98 12.96 0.19
CA PRO A 304 -22.47 14.24 -0.33
C PRO A 304 -21.65 15.47 0.06
N ALA A 305 -20.71 15.37 1.01
CA ALA A 305 -19.77 16.44 1.30
C ALA A 305 -18.66 16.47 0.25
N HIS A 306 -17.62 17.28 0.47
CA HIS A 306 -16.45 17.29 -0.41
C HIS A 306 -16.81 17.56 -1.88
N VAL A 307 -17.80 18.43 -2.09
CA VAL A 307 -18.20 18.90 -3.43
C VAL A 307 -18.14 20.42 -3.47
N GLY A 308 -17.70 20.95 -4.61
CA GLY A 308 -17.49 22.39 -4.77
C GLY A 308 -18.12 22.94 -6.04
N ARG A 309 -17.45 23.93 -6.63
CA ARG A 309 -17.89 24.67 -7.82
C ARG A 309 -18.23 23.80 -9.03
N ALA A 310 -17.67 22.57 -9.09
CA ALA A 310 -18.00 21.57 -10.09
C ALA A 310 -19.51 21.28 -10.22
N TRP A 311 -20.30 21.56 -9.18
CA TRP A 311 -21.74 21.31 -9.14
C TRP A 311 -22.62 22.57 -9.29
N SER A 312 -22.04 23.74 -9.52
CA SER A 312 -22.77 25.03 -9.55
C SER A 312 -23.47 25.34 -10.88
N TRP A 313 -23.36 24.46 -11.89
CA TRP A 313 -23.96 24.67 -13.22
C TRP A 313 -25.44 24.24 -13.31
N GLY A 314 -25.96 23.55 -12.29
CA GLY A 314 -27.33 23.01 -12.26
C GLY A 314 -28.42 24.03 -12.60
N PRO A 315 -28.46 25.23 -11.97
CA PRO A 315 -29.49 26.23 -12.25
C PRO A 315 -29.50 26.70 -13.70
N ALA A 316 -28.32 26.95 -14.29
CA ALA A 316 -28.18 27.36 -15.68
C ALA A 316 -28.65 26.27 -16.67
N ALA A 317 -28.54 25.00 -16.26
CA ALA A 317 -29.03 23.84 -17.01
C ALA A 317 -30.51 23.48 -16.72
N GLY A 318 -31.22 24.26 -15.88
CA GLY A 318 -32.62 23.99 -15.51
C GLY A 318 -32.79 22.79 -14.58
N LEU A 319 -31.74 22.37 -13.87
CA LEU A 319 -31.76 21.25 -12.92
C LEU A 319 -31.95 21.69 -11.46
N GLY A 320 -32.08 23.00 -11.23
CA GLY A 320 -32.09 23.58 -9.88
C GLY A 320 -30.72 23.52 -9.20
N ASP A 321 -30.67 23.86 -7.92
CA ASP A 321 -29.43 23.83 -7.14
C ASP A 321 -29.02 22.38 -6.86
N LEU A 322 -27.88 21.96 -7.41
CA LEU A 322 -27.33 20.61 -7.20
C LEU A 322 -26.52 20.49 -5.91
N ALA A 323 -25.99 21.61 -5.42
CA ALA A 323 -25.20 21.69 -4.19
C ALA A 323 -25.53 22.99 -3.42
N TYR A 324 -25.32 22.95 -2.11
CA TYR A 324 -25.47 24.07 -1.19
C TYR A 324 -24.17 24.35 -0.43
N CYS A 325 -24.10 25.52 0.20
CA CYS A 325 -22.96 25.98 1.00
C CYS A 325 -21.63 26.06 0.24
N VAL A 326 -21.68 26.07 -1.10
CA VAL A 326 -20.50 26.15 -1.96
C VAL A 326 -19.80 27.48 -1.71
N GLU A 327 -18.54 27.44 -1.30
CA GLU A 327 -17.71 28.63 -1.01
C GLU A 327 -18.30 29.54 0.09
N PHE A 328 -19.08 29.00 1.04
CA PHE A 328 -19.62 29.78 2.17
C PHE A 328 -18.52 30.30 3.11
N GLU A 329 -18.70 31.53 3.60
CA GLU A 329 -17.83 32.18 4.58
C GLU A 329 -18.61 32.65 5.82
N PRO A 330 -18.00 32.64 7.03
CA PRO A 330 -16.68 32.08 7.34
C PRO A 330 -16.70 30.55 7.25
N TRP A 331 -15.79 29.95 6.49
CA TRP A 331 -15.84 28.52 6.13
C TRP A 331 -15.83 27.57 7.35
N ASP A 332 -15.10 27.93 8.41
CA ASP A 332 -14.92 27.13 9.62
C ASP A 332 -16.21 26.92 10.44
N ALA A 333 -17.22 27.75 10.19
CA ALA A 333 -18.55 27.57 10.76
C ALA A 333 -19.34 26.45 10.06
N TRP A 334 -18.99 26.11 8.82
CA TRP A 334 -19.81 25.31 7.91
C TRP A 334 -19.15 24.02 7.43
N CYS A 335 -17.82 23.90 7.44
CA CYS A 335 -17.11 22.73 6.95
C CYS A 335 -15.74 22.53 7.64
N GLY A 336 -15.12 21.36 7.42
CA GLY A 336 -13.81 21.03 8.00
C GLY A 336 -12.64 21.79 7.36
N GLU A 337 -12.76 22.16 6.08
CA GLU A 337 -11.76 22.89 5.32
C GLU A 337 -12.38 23.65 4.14
N PRO A 338 -11.79 24.79 3.70
CA PRO A 338 -12.28 25.52 2.56
C PRO A 338 -11.87 24.87 1.21
N PRO A 339 -12.65 25.09 0.15
CA PRO A 339 -13.98 25.70 0.16
C PRO A 339 -15.03 24.71 0.72
N CYS A 340 -16.06 25.24 1.39
CA CYS A 340 -17.21 24.43 1.77
C CYS A 340 -18.04 24.04 0.54
N GLY A 341 -18.86 22.99 0.69
CA GLY A 341 -19.92 22.65 -0.24
C GLY A 341 -20.42 21.21 -0.06
N GLN A 342 -21.72 21.00 -0.22
CA GLN A 342 -22.38 19.69 -0.10
C GLN A 342 -23.52 19.55 -1.11
N LEU A 343 -23.76 18.34 -1.61
CA LEU A 343 -24.86 18.06 -2.53
C LEU A 343 -26.22 18.34 -1.88
N ASN A 344 -27.19 18.69 -2.72
CA ASN A 344 -28.57 18.92 -2.33
C ASN A 344 -29.33 17.59 -2.24
N PRO A 345 -29.66 17.08 -1.03
CA PRO A 345 -30.30 15.78 -0.87
C PRO A 345 -31.75 15.73 -1.37
N ARG A 346 -32.41 16.89 -1.55
CA ARG A 346 -33.80 16.94 -2.05
C ARG A 346 -33.91 17.06 -3.56
N ASN A 347 -32.81 17.36 -4.25
CA ASN A 347 -32.82 17.51 -5.69
C ASN A 347 -32.67 16.15 -6.38
N LYS A 348 -33.77 15.63 -6.95
CA LYS A 348 -33.77 14.35 -7.67
C LYS A 348 -32.76 14.27 -8.83
N HIS A 349 -32.38 15.41 -9.42
CA HIS A 349 -31.41 15.45 -10.50
C HIS A 349 -30.00 15.09 -10.02
N VAL A 350 -29.68 15.30 -8.75
CA VAL A 350 -28.40 14.86 -8.15
C VAL A 350 -28.25 13.35 -8.30
N TYR A 351 -29.26 12.57 -7.94
CA TYR A 351 -29.19 11.10 -8.05
C TYR A 351 -29.14 10.60 -9.49
N SER A 352 -29.81 11.29 -10.43
CA SER A 352 -29.68 10.98 -11.86
C SER A 352 -28.28 11.27 -12.41
N LEU A 353 -27.59 12.28 -11.88
CA LEU A 353 -26.21 12.59 -12.26
C LEU A 353 -25.23 11.61 -11.61
N LEU A 354 -25.40 11.29 -10.32
CA LEU A 354 -24.62 10.28 -9.62
C LEU A 354 -24.71 8.92 -10.31
N GLU A 355 -25.89 8.49 -10.75
CA GLU A 355 -26.06 7.26 -11.52
C GLU A 355 -25.20 7.24 -12.80
N LYS A 356 -25.16 8.34 -13.55
CA LYS A 356 -24.30 8.48 -14.74
C LYS A 356 -22.82 8.43 -14.39
N VAL A 357 -22.42 9.17 -13.36
CA VAL A 357 -21.04 9.19 -12.83
C VAL A 357 -20.60 7.78 -12.44
N TYR A 358 -21.42 7.07 -11.65
CA TYR A 358 -21.12 5.72 -11.19
C TYR A 358 -21.04 4.72 -12.35
N ALA A 359 -21.96 4.81 -13.32
CA ALA A 359 -21.96 3.92 -14.49
C ALA A 359 -20.70 4.09 -15.32
N GLU A 360 -20.27 5.33 -15.55
CA GLU A 360 -19.06 5.62 -16.31
C GLU A 360 -17.79 5.24 -15.54
N ILE A 361 -17.74 5.42 -14.22
CA ILE A 361 -16.64 4.93 -13.37
C ILE A 361 -16.50 3.41 -13.45
N ILE A 362 -17.61 2.67 -13.32
CA ILE A 362 -17.62 1.20 -13.42
C ILE A 362 -17.16 0.77 -14.82
N GLN A 363 -17.61 1.46 -15.86
CA GLN A 363 -17.21 1.18 -17.24
C GLN A 363 -15.70 1.41 -17.47
N LEU A 364 -15.15 2.53 -16.97
CA LEU A 364 -13.75 2.90 -17.19
C LEU A 364 -12.79 2.01 -16.40
N THR A 365 -13.12 1.70 -15.16
CA THR A 365 -12.26 0.91 -14.27
C THR A 365 -12.43 -0.60 -14.52
N GLY A 366 -13.64 -1.03 -14.88
CA GLY A 366 -14.05 -2.43 -14.90
C GLY A 366 -14.15 -3.07 -13.52
N VAL A 367 -14.25 -2.25 -12.46
CA VAL A 367 -14.47 -2.67 -11.07
C VAL A 367 -15.97 -2.61 -10.80
N ASP A 368 -16.61 -3.77 -10.70
CA ASP A 368 -18.07 -3.95 -10.58
C ASP A 368 -18.49 -4.64 -9.27
N ASP A 369 -17.51 -5.13 -8.51
CA ASP A 369 -17.62 -5.86 -7.26
C ASP A 369 -17.33 -5.00 -6.02
N LEU A 370 -16.65 -3.87 -6.21
CA LEU A 370 -16.25 -2.95 -5.16
C LEU A 370 -16.54 -1.50 -5.58
N PHE A 371 -17.10 -0.69 -4.68
CA PHE A 371 -17.33 0.74 -4.95
C PHE A 371 -17.15 1.57 -3.68
N HIS A 372 -16.59 2.79 -3.78
CA HIS A 372 -16.47 3.73 -2.66
C HIS A 372 -17.40 4.92 -2.89
N LEU A 373 -18.35 5.15 -1.99
CA LEU A 373 -19.31 6.27 -2.08
C LEU A 373 -18.83 7.52 -1.34
N GLY A 374 -17.74 7.41 -0.59
CA GLY A 374 -17.25 8.49 0.25
C GLY A 374 -18.08 8.61 1.52
N GLY A 375 -18.62 9.80 1.78
CA GLY A 375 -19.57 10.01 2.86
C GLY A 375 -18.90 10.27 4.21
N ASP A 376 -17.82 11.04 4.21
CA ASP A 376 -17.22 11.65 5.39
C ASP A 376 -17.62 13.13 5.54
N GLU A 377 -17.36 13.66 6.74
CA GLU A 377 -17.41 15.07 7.12
C GLU A 377 -18.66 15.89 6.71
N VAL A 378 -19.81 15.24 6.55
CA VAL A 378 -21.08 15.95 6.28
C VAL A 378 -21.43 16.92 7.41
N SER A 379 -21.55 18.19 7.04
CA SER A 379 -22.00 19.31 7.83
C SER A 379 -23.51 19.33 7.95
N GLU A 380 -23.99 18.94 9.14
CA GLU A 380 -25.39 19.09 9.51
C GLU A 380 -25.86 20.55 9.47
N ARG A 381 -24.97 21.49 9.82
CA ARG A 381 -25.27 22.93 9.83
C ARG A 381 -25.62 23.44 8.44
N CYS A 382 -24.87 23.02 7.43
CA CYS A 382 -25.13 23.40 6.05
C CYS A 382 -26.55 23.01 5.63
N TRP A 383 -26.95 21.75 5.86
CA TRP A 383 -28.28 21.31 5.49
C TRP A 383 -29.39 21.90 6.33
N LEU A 384 -29.21 22.05 7.65
CA LEU A 384 -30.22 22.69 8.52
C LEU A 384 -30.45 24.17 8.17
N HIS A 385 -29.48 24.83 7.54
CA HIS A 385 -29.67 26.18 7.01
C HIS A 385 -30.66 26.24 5.84
N HIS A 386 -30.73 25.17 5.03
CA HIS A 386 -31.58 25.10 3.83
C HIS A 386 -32.85 24.26 4.03
N PHE A 387 -32.85 23.31 4.96
CA PHE A 387 -33.95 22.39 5.25
C PHE A 387 -34.25 22.42 6.75
N ASN A 388 -35.24 23.22 7.14
CA ASN A 388 -35.63 23.41 8.54
C ASN A 388 -36.70 22.42 9.03
N ASP A 389 -37.24 21.60 8.12
CA ASP A 389 -38.35 20.67 8.31
C ASP A 389 -37.88 19.20 8.45
N SER A 390 -36.58 18.96 8.49
CA SER A 390 -36.01 17.59 8.58
C SER A 390 -34.77 17.55 9.46
N SER A 391 -34.49 16.37 10.02
CA SER A 391 -33.21 16.08 10.67
C SER A 391 -32.11 15.97 9.62
N ALA A 392 -30.97 16.61 9.84
CA ALA A 392 -29.82 16.50 8.93
C ALA A 392 -29.32 15.05 8.78
N MET A 393 -29.39 14.27 9.86
CA MET A 393 -29.01 12.86 9.84
C MET A 393 -30.00 11.99 9.07
N ASP A 394 -31.30 12.30 9.10
CA ASP A 394 -32.29 11.60 8.28
C ASP A 394 -32.11 11.96 6.81
N LEU A 395 -31.85 13.23 6.48
CA LEU A 395 -31.47 13.66 5.13
C LEU A 395 -30.21 12.95 4.63
N TRP A 396 -29.21 12.75 5.50
CA TRP A 396 -28.00 12.02 5.14
C TRP A 396 -28.31 10.56 4.82
N PHE A 397 -29.06 9.90 5.70
CA PHE A 397 -29.45 8.52 5.52
C PHE A 397 -30.24 8.33 4.21
N GLU A 398 -31.24 9.16 3.95
CA GLU A 398 -32.02 9.15 2.70
C GLU A 398 -31.15 9.42 1.47
N PHE A 399 -30.20 10.37 1.55
CA PHE A 399 -29.25 10.62 0.48
C PHE A 399 -28.43 9.36 0.16
N THR A 400 -27.87 8.71 1.20
CA THR A 400 -27.06 7.51 1.05
C THR A 400 -27.88 6.35 0.47
N GLU A 401 -29.13 6.14 0.90
CA GLU A 401 -30.02 5.14 0.31
C GLU A 401 -30.30 5.40 -1.18
N ASN A 402 -30.58 6.65 -1.55
CA ASN A 402 -30.81 7.02 -2.94
C ASN A 402 -29.55 6.88 -3.81
N ALA A 403 -28.38 7.23 -3.27
CA ALA A 403 -27.08 7.04 -3.93
C ALA A 403 -26.77 5.55 -4.11
N LEU A 404 -27.05 4.71 -3.12
CA LEU A 404 -26.94 3.25 -3.24
C LEU A 404 -27.86 2.69 -4.32
N GLN A 405 -29.10 3.15 -4.41
CA GLN A 405 -30.01 2.74 -5.48
C GLN A 405 -29.51 3.20 -6.86
N ALA A 406 -28.96 4.41 -6.96
CA ALA A 406 -28.31 4.90 -8.17
C ALA A 406 -27.13 4.02 -8.57
N LEU A 407 -26.28 3.62 -7.62
CA LEU A 407 -25.17 2.70 -7.85
C LEU A 407 -25.65 1.33 -8.35
N VAL A 408 -26.71 0.78 -7.76
CA VAL A 408 -27.28 -0.51 -8.21
C VAL A 408 -27.78 -0.41 -9.65
N ARG A 409 -28.45 0.68 -10.02
CA ARG A 409 -28.90 0.90 -11.42
C ARG A 409 -27.71 1.08 -12.36
N ALA A 410 -26.71 1.87 -11.96
CA ALA A 410 -25.48 2.07 -12.70
C ALA A 410 -24.72 0.76 -12.96
N ASN A 411 -24.74 -0.17 -12.00
CA ASN A 411 -24.11 -1.49 -12.11
C ASN A 411 -25.04 -2.55 -12.73
N GLY A 412 -25.95 -2.15 -13.63
CA GLY A 412 -26.83 -3.07 -14.37
C GLY A 412 -27.82 -3.85 -13.48
N GLY A 413 -28.24 -3.26 -12.36
CA GLY A 413 -29.13 -3.87 -11.38
C GLY A 413 -28.44 -4.79 -10.37
N LYS A 414 -27.10 -4.88 -10.38
CA LYS A 414 -26.32 -5.71 -9.47
C LYS A 414 -25.79 -4.89 -8.31
N VAL A 415 -25.95 -5.40 -7.09
CA VAL A 415 -25.31 -4.84 -5.91
C VAL A 415 -23.83 -5.25 -5.92
N PRO A 416 -22.86 -4.32 -5.80
CA PRO A 416 -21.47 -4.69 -5.61
C PRO A 416 -21.31 -5.60 -4.39
N GLU A 417 -20.29 -6.46 -4.40
CA GLU A 417 -19.99 -7.33 -3.27
C GLU A 417 -19.66 -6.51 -2.01
N LEU A 418 -18.94 -5.40 -2.19
CA LEU A 418 -18.59 -4.46 -1.14
C LEU A 418 -18.80 -3.02 -1.62
N THR A 419 -19.65 -2.27 -0.94
CA THR A 419 -19.79 -0.82 -1.10
C THR A 419 -19.29 -0.14 0.17
N LEU A 420 -18.28 0.69 0.03
CA LEU A 420 -17.57 1.34 1.12
C LEU A 420 -18.13 2.75 1.37
N LEU A 421 -18.24 3.08 2.65
CA LEU A 421 -18.43 4.42 3.18
C LEU A 421 -17.28 4.74 4.14
N TRP A 422 -16.83 5.98 4.20
CA TRP A 422 -15.95 6.41 5.28
C TRP A 422 -16.66 6.32 6.63
N SER A 423 -15.90 6.05 7.71
CA SER A 423 -16.41 6.15 9.07
C SER A 423 -16.87 7.58 9.36
N SER A 424 -18.11 7.75 9.79
CA SER A 424 -18.73 9.06 9.98
C SER A 424 -19.84 9.03 11.01
N GLY A 425 -20.60 10.13 11.16
CA GLY A 425 -21.79 10.16 12.00
C GLY A 425 -22.84 9.13 11.56
N LEU A 426 -22.95 8.87 10.25
CA LEU A 426 -23.88 7.92 9.66
C LEU A 426 -23.52 6.47 10.00
N THR A 427 -22.23 6.17 10.17
CA THR A 427 -21.75 4.83 10.54
C THR A 427 -21.75 4.59 12.05
N ARG A 428 -22.66 5.24 12.80
CA ARG A 428 -22.89 5.05 14.24
C ARG A 428 -24.35 4.68 14.51
N LYS A 429 -24.64 4.16 15.71
CA LYS A 429 -26.04 3.95 16.14
C LYS A 429 -26.81 5.29 16.15
N PRO A 430 -28.09 5.31 15.75
CA PRO A 430 -28.90 4.16 15.29
C PRO A 430 -28.79 3.86 13.78
N TYR A 431 -28.17 4.73 12.98
CA TYR A 431 -28.16 4.62 11.51
C TYR A 431 -27.33 3.45 10.99
N LEU A 432 -26.24 3.12 11.68
CA LEU A 432 -25.42 1.96 11.35
C LEU A 432 -26.25 0.69 11.23
N GLU A 433 -27.19 0.47 12.16
CA GLU A 433 -28.08 -0.71 12.18
C GLU A 433 -29.02 -0.76 10.98
N LYS A 434 -29.43 0.41 10.46
CA LYS A 434 -30.27 0.53 9.27
C LYS A 434 -29.47 0.31 7.98
N LEU A 435 -28.19 0.68 7.98
CA LEU A 435 -27.28 0.52 6.84
C LEU A 435 -26.70 -0.88 6.70
N VAL A 436 -26.91 -1.80 7.66
CA VAL A 436 -26.37 -3.18 7.60
C VAL A 436 -27.11 -4.02 6.56
N HIS A 437 -26.94 -3.67 5.29
CA HIS A 437 -27.03 -4.62 4.18
C HIS A 437 -25.73 -5.42 4.12
N LYS A 438 -25.80 -6.67 3.69
CA LYS A 438 -24.63 -7.59 3.64
C LYS A 438 -23.46 -7.07 2.78
N SER A 439 -23.70 -6.12 1.89
CA SER A 439 -22.72 -5.53 0.97
C SER A 439 -22.11 -4.22 1.47
N ILE A 440 -22.57 -3.61 2.55
CA ILE A 440 -21.98 -2.35 3.06
C ILE A 440 -20.78 -2.65 3.95
N GLY A 441 -19.69 -1.95 3.71
CA GLY A 441 -18.52 -1.90 4.57
C GLY A 441 -18.12 -0.47 4.93
N VAL A 442 -17.25 -0.34 5.94
CA VAL A 442 -16.80 0.96 6.44
C VAL A 442 -15.28 1.06 6.34
N GLN A 443 -14.79 2.14 5.73
CA GLN A 443 -13.38 2.50 5.77
C GLN A 443 -13.10 3.39 7.00
N LEU A 444 -12.37 2.82 7.96
CA LEU A 444 -12.13 3.41 9.28
C LEU A 444 -10.93 4.36 9.23
N TRP A 445 -11.18 5.67 9.34
CA TRP A 445 -10.13 6.69 9.29
C TRP A 445 -9.90 7.44 10.61
N LYS A 446 -10.83 7.31 11.56
CA LYS A 446 -10.68 7.82 12.93
C LYS A 446 -9.58 7.06 13.70
N PRO A 447 -9.15 7.56 14.87
CA PRO A 447 -8.21 6.82 15.72
C PRO A 447 -8.62 5.37 15.94
N SER A 448 -7.64 4.48 15.97
CA SER A 448 -7.83 3.03 16.10
C SER A 448 -8.65 2.61 17.32
N HIS A 449 -8.40 3.22 18.47
CA HIS A 449 -9.15 3.00 19.71
C HIS A 449 -10.34 3.95 19.90
N GLY A 450 -10.70 4.70 18.87
CA GLY A 450 -11.81 5.65 18.90
C GLY A 450 -13.17 4.97 18.97
N PRO A 451 -14.21 5.68 19.44
CA PRO A 451 -15.56 5.12 19.56
C PRO A 451 -16.17 4.71 18.22
N GLU A 452 -15.80 5.38 17.11
CA GLU A 452 -16.25 5.02 15.76
C GLU A 452 -15.67 3.67 15.30
N SER A 453 -14.35 3.50 15.42
CA SER A 453 -13.68 2.25 15.04
C SER A 453 -14.23 1.08 15.86
N ARG A 454 -14.37 1.27 17.19
CA ARG A 454 -14.98 0.25 18.07
C ARG A 454 -16.44 -0.03 17.74
N ALA A 455 -17.22 0.97 17.31
CA ALA A 455 -18.60 0.74 16.89
C ALA A 455 -18.67 -0.21 15.69
N VAL A 456 -17.84 -0.02 14.66
CA VAL A 456 -17.82 -0.88 13.47
C VAL A 456 -17.43 -2.31 13.83
N PHE A 457 -16.36 -2.49 14.63
CA PHE A 457 -15.91 -3.80 15.08
C PHE A 457 -16.98 -4.52 15.91
N ASN A 458 -17.61 -3.82 16.86
CA ASN A 458 -18.64 -4.40 17.74
C ASN A 458 -19.88 -4.90 16.98
N HIS A 459 -20.17 -4.36 15.79
CA HIS A 459 -21.30 -4.80 14.96
C HIS A 459 -20.93 -5.87 13.93
N GLY A 460 -19.64 -6.24 13.82
CA GLY A 460 -19.18 -7.23 12.85
C GLY A 460 -19.39 -6.79 11.39
N ILE A 461 -19.30 -5.49 11.13
CA ILE A 461 -19.41 -4.92 9.77
C ILE A 461 -18.07 -5.06 9.06
N ARG A 462 -18.11 -5.31 7.75
CA ARG A 462 -16.90 -5.41 6.93
C ARG A 462 -16.12 -4.10 7.00
N ALA A 463 -14.82 -4.16 7.26
CA ALA A 463 -14.01 -2.97 7.48
C ALA A 463 -12.75 -2.94 6.63
N ILE A 464 -12.41 -1.73 6.15
CA ILE A 464 -11.10 -1.38 5.60
C ILE A 464 -10.43 -0.42 6.57
N LEU A 465 -9.18 -0.70 6.93
CA LEU A 465 -8.47 0.07 7.95
C LEU A 465 -7.64 1.19 7.31
N SER A 466 -7.86 2.41 7.77
CA SER A 466 -7.12 3.62 7.36
C SER A 466 -6.88 4.56 8.53
N HIS A 467 -6.72 4.02 9.75
CA HIS A 467 -6.68 4.80 10.99
C HIS A 467 -5.66 5.94 10.89
N GLY A 468 -6.11 7.20 10.99
CA GLY A 468 -5.27 8.38 10.76
C GLY A 468 -4.21 8.62 11.84
N ASP A 469 -4.33 7.96 12.99
CA ASP A 469 -3.29 7.93 14.02
C ASP A 469 -2.08 7.09 13.60
N ALA A 470 -2.21 6.23 12.59
CA ALA A 470 -1.17 5.33 12.11
C ALA A 470 -0.86 5.48 10.60
N TRP A 471 -1.84 5.37 9.71
CA TRP A 471 -1.62 5.14 8.27
C TRP A 471 -1.89 6.34 7.35
N TYR A 472 -1.90 7.56 7.91
CA TYR A 472 -1.93 8.80 7.13
C TYR A 472 -0.51 9.31 6.85
N LEU A 473 -0.17 9.44 5.57
CA LEU A 473 1.17 9.85 5.11
C LEU A 473 1.35 11.37 5.09
N ASP A 474 0.27 12.12 4.99
CA ASP A 474 0.22 13.59 4.94
C ASP A 474 0.47 14.26 6.30
N CYS A 475 0.43 13.51 7.39
CA CYS A 475 0.60 14.02 8.76
C CYS A 475 2.03 14.41 9.12
N GLY A 476 2.14 15.33 10.10
CA GLY A 476 3.41 15.80 10.67
C GLY A 476 3.91 17.15 10.15
N PHE A 477 3.08 17.88 9.41
CA PHE A 477 3.42 19.17 8.81
C PHE A 477 2.60 20.29 9.47
N GLU A 478 3.11 21.53 9.40
CA GLU A 478 2.40 22.70 9.92
C GLU A 478 1.09 22.93 9.16
N SER A 479 0.11 23.55 9.82
CA SER A 479 -1.18 23.81 9.20
C SER A 479 -1.05 24.70 7.96
N TRP A 480 -1.76 24.34 6.90
CA TRP A 480 -1.88 25.17 5.68
C TRP A 480 -2.97 26.23 5.76
N LYS A 481 -3.75 26.22 6.86
CA LYS A 481 -4.88 27.12 7.10
C LYS A 481 -4.75 27.77 8.48
N ASP A 482 -5.48 28.86 8.70
CA ASP A 482 -5.44 29.66 9.94
C ASP A 482 -6.01 28.93 11.18
N SER A 483 -6.49 27.70 11.03
CA SER A 483 -6.86 26.81 12.13
C SER A 483 -5.73 25.82 12.46
N PRO A 484 -5.57 25.39 13.73
CA PRO A 484 -4.53 24.43 14.10
C PRO A 484 -4.72 23.06 13.41
N THR A 485 -3.60 22.39 13.10
CA THR A 485 -3.62 21.01 12.59
C THR A 485 -4.35 20.10 13.57
N SER A 486 -5.18 19.19 13.04
CA SER A 486 -5.91 18.23 13.87
C SER A 486 -4.95 17.41 14.73
N ALA A 487 -5.35 17.10 15.96
CA ALA A 487 -4.52 16.30 16.87
C ALA A 487 -4.15 14.92 16.28
N LEU A 488 -5.06 14.35 15.46
CA LEU A 488 -4.86 13.10 14.72
C LEU A 488 -3.59 13.12 13.86
N CYS A 489 -3.38 14.27 13.18
CA CYS A 489 -2.41 14.42 12.10
C CYS A 489 -1.22 15.32 12.47
N LYS A 490 -1.09 15.68 13.76
CA LYS A 490 -0.02 16.57 14.25
C LYS A 490 1.38 15.98 14.13
N SER A 491 1.54 14.66 14.29
CA SER A 491 2.84 13.98 14.24
C SER A 491 3.06 13.26 12.92
N TYR A 492 4.31 13.30 12.44
CA TYR A 492 4.74 12.47 11.32
C TYR A 492 4.65 10.99 11.71
N LYS A 493 4.03 10.19 10.86
CA LYS A 493 3.93 8.73 11.05
C LYS A 493 5.16 8.07 10.47
N SER A 494 6.02 7.54 11.33
CA SER A 494 7.22 6.83 10.89
C SER A 494 6.85 5.47 10.30
N TRP A 495 7.72 4.89 9.45
CA TRP A 495 7.45 3.57 8.89
C TRP A 495 7.34 2.50 9.99
N GLN A 496 8.08 2.64 11.09
CA GLN A 496 8.00 1.74 12.24
C GLN A 496 6.62 1.79 12.89
N GLN A 497 6.12 3.00 13.18
CA GLN A 497 4.77 3.17 13.73
C GLN A 497 3.71 2.58 12.81
N MET A 498 3.85 2.77 11.50
CA MET A 498 2.96 2.20 10.50
C MET A 498 3.04 0.67 10.44
N TYR A 499 4.24 0.10 10.57
CA TYR A 499 4.48 -1.35 10.55
C TYR A 499 4.00 -2.06 11.81
N GLU A 500 4.11 -1.40 12.97
CA GLU A 500 3.66 -1.89 14.28
C GLU A 500 2.14 -1.81 14.47
N HIS A 501 1.46 -1.06 13.61
CA HIS A 501 0.01 -0.89 13.70
C HIS A 501 -0.73 -2.17 13.26
N ARG A 502 -1.23 -2.92 14.24
CA ARG A 502 -1.89 -4.23 14.04
C ARG A 502 -3.21 -4.32 14.82
N PRO A 503 -4.20 -3.46 14.51
CA PRO A 503 -5.43 -3.36 15.30
C PRO A 503 -6.23 -4.67 15.36
N TRP A 504 -6.08 -5.56 14.37
CA TRP A 504 -6.75 -6.88 14.36
C TRP A 504 -6.26 -7.84 15.45
N ILE A 505 -5.03 -7.72 15.97
CA ILE A 505 -4.58 -8.57 17.10
C ILE A 505 -5.25 -8.17 18.40
N GLU A 506 -5.40 -6.87 18.61
CA GLU A 506 -6.02 -6.35 19.84
C GLU A 506 -7.49 -6.74 19.91
N GLU A 507 -8.18 -6.79 18.77
CA GLU A 507 -9.54 -7.32 18.65
C GLU A 507 -9.61 -8.81 18.99
N ASP A 508 -8.57 -9.59 18.67
CA ASP A 508 -8.49 -11.00 19.06
C ASP A 508 -8.14 -11.20 20.56
N SER A 509 -7.53 -10.22 21.20
CA SER A 509 -6.99 -10.32 22.57
C SER A 509 -7.87 -9.68 23.65
N SER A 510 -8.74 -8.73 23.27
CA SER A 510 -9.54 -7.94 24.21
C SER A 510 -10.91 -8.54 24.54
N SER A 511 -11.35 -9.61 23.84
CA SER A 511 -12.56 -10.35 24.17
C SER A 511 -12.30 -11.46 25.19
N GLY A 512 -12.07 -11.09 26.45
CA GLY A 512 -12.00 -12.02 27.58
C GLY A 512 -13.35 -12.71 27.93
N ALA A 513 -14.31 -12.75 27.00
CA ALA A 513 -15.66 -13.26 27.28
C ALA A 513 -16.31 -14.11 26.18
N ASP A 514 -15.80 -14.16 24.94
CA ASP A 514 -16.36 -15.07 23.92
C ASP A 514 -15.40 -15.29 22.76
N LEU A 515 -14.84 -16.51 22.64
CA LEU A 515 -13.96 -16.91 21.53
C LEU A 515 -14.67 -16.88 20.16
N ASP A 516 -16.01 -17.02 20.14
CA ASP A 516 -16.83 -16.90 18.92
C ASP A 516 -16.92 -15.43 18.44
N PHE A 517 -16.82 -14.45 19.34
CA PHE A 517 -16.90 -13.04 18.98
C PHE A 517 -15.60 -12.50 18.38
N SER A 518 -14.42 -12.80 18.94
CA SER A 518 -13.13 -12.37 18.37
C SER A 518 -12.91 -12.90 16.95
N PHE A 519 -13.22 -14.19 16.73
CA PHE A 519 -13.14 -14.80 15.40
C PHE A 519 -14.06 -14.11 14.37
N ARG A 520 -15.21 -13.60 14.82
CA ARG A 520 -16.17 -12.85 13.99
C ARG A 520 -15.75 -11.42 13.68
N VAL A 521 -14.90 -10.78 14.50
CA VAL A 521 -14.39 -9.42 14.24
C VAL A 521 -13.20 -9.48 13.27
N SER A 522 -12.22 -10.35 13.53
CA SER A 522 -11.03 -10.52 12.67
C SER A 522 -11.41 -10.98 11.25
N SER A 523 -12.43 -11.83 11.11
CA SER A 523 -12.95 -12.28 9.81
C SER A 523 -13.73 -11.22 9.01
N ARG A 524 -13.96 -10.03 9.56
CA ARG A 524 -14.65 -8.92 8.89
C ARG A 524 -13.70 -7.81 8.47
N ILE A 525 -12.42 -7.88 8.85
CA ILE A 525 -11.40 -6.96 8.37
C ILE A 525 -10.91 -7.48 7.02
N GLU A 526 -11.26 -6.76 5.95
CA GLU A 526 -10.87 -7.12 4.58
C GLU A 526 -9.44 -6.72 4.26
N GLY A 527 -8.86 -5.83 5.08
CA GLY A 527 -7.49 -5.35 4.97
C GLY A 527 -7.39 -3.86 5.28
N GLY A 528 -6.60 -3.12 4.49
CA GLY A 528 -6.28 -1.74 4.82
C GLY A 528 -5.82 -0.89 3.65
N THR A 529 -5.88 0.43 3.85
CA THR A 529 -5.44 1.46 2.90
C THR A 529 -4.57 2.47 3.60
N VAL A 530 -3.36 2.67 3.09
CA VAL A 530 -2.50 3.81 3.44
C VAL A 530 -3.03 5.04 2.73
N CYS A 531 -3.19 6.18 3.41
CA CYS A 531 -3.79 7.36 2.82
C CYS A 531 -2.78 8.48 2.58
N GLN A 532 -2.69 8.95 1.33
CA GLN A 532 -1.97 10.16 0.94
C GLN A 532 -2.96 11.22 0.48
N TRP A 533 -3.44 12.04 1.42
CA TRP A 533 -4.15 13.28 1.11
C TRP A 533 -3.18 14.33 0.55
N SER A 534 -3.64 15.23 -0.31
CA SER A 534 -2.73 16.12 -1.06
C SER A 534 -2.89 17.61 -0.75
N LYS A 535 -3.46 17.97 0.41
CA LYS A 535 -3.60 19.36 0.87
C LYS A 535 -2.27 20.15 0.83
N GLN A 536 -1.16 19.50 1.19
CA GLN A 536 0.20 20.07 1.22
C GLN A 536 1.21 19.20 0.46
N LEU A 537 0.77 18.53 -0.59
CA LEU A 537 1.63 17.70 -1.42
C LEU A 537 1.35 17.97 -2.89
N ASP A 538 2.42 18.16 -3.66
CA ASP A 538 2.39 18.25 -5.11
C ASP A 538 3.25 17.10 -5.69
N PRO A 539 3.35 16.97 -7.03
CA PRO A 539 4.19 15.95 -7.66
C PRO A 539 5.67 15.98 -7.24
N GLY A 540 6.21 17.14 -6.83
CA GLY A 540 7.62 17.31 -6.49
C GLY A 540 8.05 16.51 -5.25
N GLY A 541 7.12 16.26 -4.33
CA GLY A 541 7.36 15.52 -3.08
C GLY A 541 6.75 14.12 -3.01
N LEU A 542 6.02 13.67 -4.03
CA LEU A 542 5.15 12.49 -3.97
C LEU A 542 5.90 11.22 -3.51
N ASP A 543 6.90 10.81 -4.27
CA ASP A 543 7.58 9.53 -4.07
C ASP A 543 8.21 9.42 -2.68
N ALA A 544 8.90 10.48 -2.24
CA ALA A 544 9.56 10.52 -0.94
C ALA A 544 8.57 10.55 0.22
N ARG A 545 7.36 11.09 0.00
CA ARG A 545 6.31 11.07 1.01
C ARG A 545 5.70 9.67 1.16
N VAL A 546 5.44 9.00 0.04
CA VAL A 546 4.72 7.72 0.00
C VAL A 546 5.64 6.54 0.33
N TRP A 547 6.87 6.56 -0.16
CA TRP A 547 7.81 5.43 -0.09
C TRP A 547 9.03 5.77 0.78
N PRO A 548 9.47 4.84 1.65
CA PRO A 548 9.09 3.42 1.76
C PRO A 548 8.00 3.13 2.80
N ARG A 549 7.35 4.16 3.38
CA ARG A 549 6.33 3.98 4.43
C ARG A 549 5.16 3.10 4.00
N SER A 550 4.69 3.24 2.76
CA SER A 550 3.61 2.38 2.22
C SER A 550 4.06 0.93 2.03
N ALA A 551 5.34 0.69 1.74
CA ALA A 551 5.88 -0.66 1.64
C ALA A 551 5.87 -1.38 3.00
N ALA A 552 6.08 -0.64 4.10
CA ALA A 552 5.94 -1.15 5.46
C ALA A 552 4.54 -1.72 5.72
N VAL A 553 3.51 -0.95 5.38
CA VAL A 553 2.11 -1.41 5.53
C VAL A 553 1.78 -2.53 4.55
N ALA A 554 2.34 -2.52 3.34
CA ALA A 554 2.14 -3.58 2.37
C ALA A 554 2.59 -4.96 2.89
N GLU A 555 3.77 -5.04 3.54
CA GLU A 555 4.21 -6.27 4.18
C GLU A 555 3.31 -6.66 5.35
N ARG A 556 2.84 -5.69 6.12
CA ARG A 556 1.92 -5.95 7.23
C ARG A 556 0.60 -6.56 6.75
N LEU A 557 0.06 -6.07 5.63
CA LEU A 557 -1.17 -6.59 5.04
C LEU A 557 -0.96 -7.89 4.23
N TRP A 558 0.28 -8.20 3.84
CA TRP A 558 0.64 -9.41 3.11
C TRP A 558 0.98 -10.57 4.06
N SER A 559 1.97 -10.40 4.94
CA SER A 559 2.55 -11.49 5.72
C SER A 559 2.11 -11.51 7.18
N ASP A 560 1.75 -10.35 7.72
CA ASP A 560 1.36 -10.11 9.11
C ASP A 560 2.15 -10.91 10.17
N ARG A 561 3.48 -10.94 10.01
CA ARG A 561 4.35 -11.71 10.91
C ARG A 561 4.34 -11.17 12.34
N ALA A 562 4.56 -12.04 13.33
CA ALA A 562 4.47 -11.63 14.74
C ALA A 562 5.52 -10.59 15.11
N GLU A 563 6.67 -10.65 14.44
CA GLU A 563 7.79 -9.74 14.56
C GLU A 563 7.37 -8.30 14.20
N GLY A 564 7.72 -7.37 15.09
CA GLY A 564 7.55 -5.94 14.91
C GLY A 564 8.63 -5.35 13.99
N ALA A 565 8.90 -4.06 14.10
CA ALA A 565 9.94 -3.33 13.39
C ALA A 565 11.34 -3.68 13.93
N GLU A 566 11.69 -4.97 13.89
CA GLU A 566 12.96 -5.55 14.34
C GLU A 566 14.10 -5.31 13.34
N PRO A 567 15.38 -5.49 13.74
CA PRO A 567 16.55 -5.29 12.89
C PRO A 567 16.46 -5.95 11.49
N ASP A 568 15.93 -7.16 11.38
CA ASP A 568 15.76 -7.86 10.09
C ASP A 568 14.81 -7.10 9.14
N VAL A 569 13.73 -6.52 9.67
CA VAL A 569 12.75 -5.73 8.90
C VAL A 569 13.43 -4.47 8.33
N TYR A 570 14.28 -3.80 9.11
CA TYR A 570 15.04 -2.65 8.62
C TYR A 570 15.90 -3.02 7.41
N LEU A 571 16.61 -4.15 7.46
CA LEU A 571 17.51 -4.58 6.37
C LEU A 571 16.75 -4.93 5.10
N ARG A 572 15.65 -5.68 5.24
CA ARG A 572 14.81 -6.05 4.09
C ARG A 572 14.13 -4.84 3.49
N LEU A 573 13.62 -3.91 4.32
CA LEU A 573 12.98 -2.68 3.86
C LEU A 573 13.98 -1.75 3.17
N ASP A 574 15.21 -1.64 3.68
CA ASP A 574 16.27 -0.84 3.05
C ASP A 574 16.71 -1.43 1.71
N THR A 575 16.85 -2.76 1.65
CA THR A 575 17.10 -3.49 0.40
C THR A 575 15.97 -3.26 -0.60
N HIS A 576 14.71 -3.34 -0.16
CA HIS A 576 13.56 -3.07 -1.03
C HIS A 576 13.47 -1.60 -1.45
N ARG A 577 13.79 -0.66 -0.57
CA ARG A 577 13.89 0.78 -0.89
C ARG A 577 14.94 1.02 -1.96
N ALA A 578 16.09 0.35 -1.92
CA ALA A 578 17.08 0.40 -3.00
C ALA A 578 16.54 -0.14 -4.33
N ARG A 579 15.73 -1.21 -4.31
CA ARG A 579 15.03 -1.72 -5.51
C ARG A 579 14.06 -0.69 -6.09
N LEU A 580 13.26 -0.02 -5.25
CA LEU A 580 12.35 1.04 -5.69
C LEU A 580 13.11 2.19 -6.35
N VAL A 581 14.24 2.61 -5.77
CA VAL A 581 15.12 3.64 -6.36
C VAL A 581 15.68 3.21 -7.71
N ALA A 582 16.10 1.94 -7.84
CA ALA A 582 16.57 1.41 -9.13
C ALA A 582 15.47 1.35 -10.20
N ARG A 583 14.19 1.28 -9.79
CA ARG A 583 13.01 1.38 -10.67
C ARG A 583 12.57 2.83 -10.94
N GLY A 584 13.33 3.83 -10.49
CA GLY A 584 13.04 5.25 -10.75
C GLY A 584 12.13 5.93 -9.71
N VAL A 585 11.77 5.24 -8.63
CA VAL A 585 10.99 5.83 -7.53
C VAL A 585 11.93 6.62 -6.61
N LYS A 586 11.63 7.90 -6.35
CA LYS A 586 12.44 8.74 -5.45
C LYS A 586 12.11 8.47 -3.97
N ALA A 587 12.23 7.21 -3.54
CA ALA A 587 11.89 6.78 -2.19
C ALA A 587 12.82 7.40 -1.13
N ALA A 588 12.25 7.85 -0.01
CA ALA A 588 13.00 8.45 1.09
C ALA A 588 13.98 7.45 1.73
N PRO A 589 15.14 7.90 2.22
CA PRO A 589 16.03 7.05 3.00
C PRO A 589 15.41 6.71 4.37
N LEU A 590 15.68 5.51 4.87
CA LEU A 590 15.27 5.07 6.21
C LEU A 590 16.23 5.59 7.30
N TRP A 591 17.51 5.70 6.95
CA TRP A 591 18.64 5.99 7.84
C TRP A 591 19.85 6.50 7.02
N PRO A 592 20.97 6.89 7.65
CA PRO A 592 22.19 7.23 6.91
C PRO A 592 22.67 6.06 6.04
N GLN A 593 23.13 6.36 4.82
CA GLN A 593 23.62 5.33 3.88
C GLN A 593 24.71 4.44 4.48
N TRP A 594 25.53 4.96 5.40
CA TRP A 594 26.54 4.18 6.10
C TRP A 594 25.94 2.97 6.85
N CYS A 595 24.72 3.10 7.41
CA CYS A 595 24.02 2.03 8.11
C CYS A 595 23.61 0.89 7.17
N SER A 596 23.28 1.18 5.91
CA SER A 596 23.05 0.13 4.89
C SER A 596 24.26 -0.78 4.70
N HIS A 597 25.47 -0.23 4.82
CA HIS A 597 26.72 -0.98 4.70
C HIS A 597 27.20 -1.57 6.04
N ASN A 598 26.72 -1.05 7.17
CA ASN A 598 27.20 -1.40 8.51
C ASN A 598 26.01 -1.58 9.48
N PRO A 599 25.05 -2.47 9.17
CA PRO A 599 23.77 -2.50 9.86
C PRO A 599 23.89 -2.81 11.36
N HIS A 600 24.80 -3.72 11.73
CA HIS A 600 25.07 -4.09 13.12
C HIS A 600 25.61 -2.95 14.00
N ALA A 601 26.05 -1.84 13.40
CA ALA A 601 26.51 -0.68 14.14
C ALA A 601 25.40 0.36 14.36
N CYS A 602 24.25 0.21 13.69
CA CYS A 602 23.12 1.15 13.77
C CYS A 602 21.87 0.57 14.44
N LEU A 603 21.78 -0.76 14.55
CA LEU A 603 20.62 -1.51 15.05
C LEU A 603 20.89 -2.17 16.40
#